data_AF-A0A6U8LQH0-F1
#
_entry.id   AF-A0A6U8LQH0-F1
#
_cell.length_a   1.000
_cell.length_b   1.000
_cell.length_c   1.000
_cell.angle_alpha   90.00
_cell.angle_beta   90.00
_cell.angle_gamma   90.00
#
_symmetry.space_group_name_H-M   'P 1'
#
loop_
_entity.id
_entity.type
_entity.pdbx_description
1 polymer ?
#
loop_
_entity_poly.entity_id
_entity_poly.type
_entity_poly.pdbx_seq_one_letter_code
_entity_poly.pdbx_strand_id
1 'polypeptide(L)'
;MPEAGALLGVAAPTSVEEMRAAAAALLDLGPQAVLLKGGRLPAPEAEAAEGGAAEAAEGRAAVGMVDVYADAEHGVVELRYRRVATNNTHGAGCTLAAAVAAELAKQVHSGTGPLQPLEAVRAARAYVAEVFAASAGGKVGTGLRGPLNHARALWRGGSDGAVHDEL
;
A
#
# COMPACT_ATOMS: atom_id res chain seq x y z
N MET A 1 9.37 -6.00 9.96
CA MET A 1 7.90 -6.27 10.00
C MET A 1 7.57 -7.21 11.14
N PRO A 2 6.97 -6.74 12.24
CA PRO A 2 6.77 -7.58 13.43
C PRO A 2 5.82 -8.76 13.19
N GLU A 3 4.79 -8.57 12.36
CA GLU A 3 3.78 -9.59 12.08
C GLU A 3 4.38 -10.81 11.35
N ALA A 4 5.26 -10.59 10.37
CA ALA A 4 5.94 -11.67 9.65
C ALA A 4 6.89 -12.47 10.56
N GLY A 5 7.66 -11.78 11.41
CA GLY A 5 8.52 -12.47 12.39
C GLY A 5 7.72 -13.33 13.37
N ALA A 6 6.59 -12.81 13.86
CA ALA A 6 5.70 -13.54 14.75
C ALA A 6 5.10 -14.81 14.09
N LEU A 7 4.65 -14.70 12.83
CA LEU A 7 4.08 -15.83 12.09
C LEU A 7 5.13 -16.92 11.78
N LEU A 8 6.37 -16.52 11.52
CA LEU A 8 7.47 -17.43 11.19
C LEU A 8 8.26 -17.93 12.42
N GLY A 9 8.00 -17.39 13.61
CA GLY A 9 8.79 -17.70 14.81
C GLY A 9 10.25 -17.22 14.74
N VAL A 10 10.53 -16.18 13.96
CA VAL A 10 11.88 -15.62 13.75
C VAL A 10 11.92 -14.11 14.00
N ALA A 11 13.11 -13.52 13.97
CA ALA A 11 13.26 -12.07 14.04
C ALA A 11 12.53 -11.38 12.87
N ALA A 12 11.96 -10.20 13.14
CA ALA A 12 11.28 -9.42 12.12
C ALA A 12 12.24 -9.00 11.00
N PRO A 13 11.89 -9.15 9.71
CA PRO A 13 12.76 -8.75 8.61
C PRO A 13 13.02 -7.25 8.64
N THR A 14 14.28 -6.89 8.40
CA THR A 14 14.85 -5.53 8.46
C THR A 14 15.44 -5.06 7.13
N SER A 15 15.48 -5.93 6.12
CA SER A 15 15.93 -5.63 4.77
C SER A 15 14.95 -6.15 3.72
N VAL A 16 15.03 -5.64 2.49
CA VAL A 16 14.21 -6.16 1.37
C VAL A 16 14.53 -7.62 1.09
N GLU A 17 15.81 -8.02 1.21
CA GLU A 17 16.21 -9.41 1.02
C GLU A 17 15.60 -10.34 2.08
N GLU A 18 15.64 -9.94 3.36
CA GLU A 18 14.94 -10.67 4.42
C GLU A 18 13.42 -10.70 4.21
N MET A 19 12.83 -9.65 3.64
CA MET A 19 11.41 -9.66 3.28
C MET A 19 11.10 -10.66 2.16
N ARG A 20 11.99 -10.80 1.16
CA ARG A 20 11.86 -11.80 0.09
C ARG A 20 11.89 -13.22 0.66
N ALA A 21 12.87 -13.50 1.51
CA ALA A 21 12.97 -14.78 2.20
C ALA A 21 11.74 -15.05 3.10
N ALA A 22 11.29 -14.04 3.85
CA ALA A 22 10.11 -14.17 4.69
C ALA A 22 8.82 -14.40 3.89
N ALA A 23 8.65 -13.73 2.74
CA ALA A 23 7.46 -13.92 1.90
C ALA A 23 7.39 -15.34 1.32
N ALA A 24 8.53 -15.90 0.89
CA ALA A 24 8.62 -17.28 0.44
C ALA A 24 8.30 -18.26 1.59
N ALA A 25 8.92 -18.08 2.76
CA ALA A 25 8.66 -18.92 3.92
C ALA A 25 7.20 -18.85 4.42
N LEU A 26 6.55 -17.68 4.31
CA LEU A 26 5.13 -17.53 4.63
C LEU A 26 4.25 -18.25 3.63
N LEU A 27 4.64 -18.32 2.35
CA LEU A 27 3.92 -19.06 1.31
C LEU A 27 3.94 -20.56 1.60
N ASP A 28 5.07 -21.08 2.10
CA ASP A 28 5.22 -22.49 2.50
C ASP A 28 4.29 -22.91 3.66
N LEU A 29 3.71 -21.95 4.40
CA LEU A 29 2.71 -22.23 5.44
C LEU A 29 1.31 -22.60 4.87
N GLY A 30 1.13 -22.53 3.55
CA GLY A 30 -0.10 -22.92 2.85
C GLY A 30 -0.99 -21.83 2.23
N PRO A 31 -0.80 -20.50 2.41
CA PRO A 31 -1.60 -19.53 1.66
C PRO A 31 -1.27 -19.60 0.16
N GLN A 32 -2.23 -19.26 -0.70
CA GLN A 32 -2.01 -19.25 -2.16
C GLN A 32 -1.18 -18.05 -2.63
N ALA A 33 -1.21 -16.96 -1.87
CA ALA A 33 -0.43 -15.76 -2.11
C ALA A 33 -0.14 -15.03 -0.79
N VAL A 34 1.00 -14.34 -0.74
CA VAL A 34 1.46 -13.54 0.39
C VAL A 34 1.75 -12.12 -0.09
N LEU A 35 1.30 -11.11 0.67
CA LEU A 35 1.73 -9.72 0.49
C LEU A 35 2.33 -9.22 1.80
N LEU A 36 3.66 -9.05 1.81
CA LEU A 36 4.43 -8.54 2.93
C LEU A 36 4.74 -7.05 2.74
N LYS A 37 4.11 -6.19 3.55
CA LYS A 37 4.25 -4.74 3.44
C LYS A 37 5.62 -4.24 3.93
N GLY A 38 6.25 -3.33 3.18
CA GLY A 38 7.54 -2.72 3.50
C GLY A 38 7.48 -1.68 4.60
N GLY A 39 6.49 -0.80 4.56
CA GLY A 39 5.95 0.07 5.64
C GLY A 39 6.92 0.83 6.57
N ARG A 40 7.78 0.08 7.25
CA ARG A 40 8.65 0.44 8.37
C ARG A 40 10.15 0.27 8.05
N LEU A 41 10.53 -0.18 6.85
CA LEU A 41 11.94 -0.12 6.43
C LEU A 41 12.40 1.35 6.35
N PRO A 42 13.63 1.66 6.81
CA PRO A 42 14.19 3.00 6.66
C PRO A 42 14.30 3.35 5.18
N ALA A 43 13.98 4.61 4.85
CA ALA A 43 14.16 5.13 3.49
C ALA A 43 15.66 5.20 3.15
N PRO A 44 16.10 4.73 1.97
CA PRO A 44 17.43 5.08 1.48
C PRO A 44 17.47 6.60 1.23
N GLU A 45 18.59 7.25 1.53
CA GLU A 45 18.81 8.69 1.32
C GLU A 45 18.66 9.06 -0.17
N ALA A 46 18.10 10.24 -0.45
CA ALA A 46 17.65 10.65 -1.77
C ALA A 46 18.79 11.24 -2.63
N GLU A 47 18.94 10.78 -3.87
CA GLU A 47 19.56 11.57 -4.95
C GLU A 47 18.50 11.89 -6.02
N ALA A 48 18.50 13.13 -6.50
CA ALA A 48 17.51 13.69 -7.42
C ALA A 48 17.89 13.45 -8.88
N ALA A 49 16.90 13.14 -9.75
CA ALA A 49 17.08 13.23 -11.19
C ALA A 49 15.79 13.67 -11.90
N GLU A 50 15.97 14.60 -12.84
CA GLU A 50 14.99 15.20 -13.76
C GLU A 50 14.61 14.24 -14.90
N GLY A 51 13.37 14.27 -15.40
CA GLY A 51 12.98 13.55 -16.63
C GLY A 51 11.47 13.39 -16.84
N GLY A 52 10.99 13.73 -18.04
CA GLY A 52 9.58 13.89 -18.42
C GLY A 52 8.79 12.62 -18.76
N ALA A 53 7.49 12.84 -18.94
CA ALA A 53 6.40 11.86 -18.94
C ALA A 53 6.27 11.04 -20.25
N ALA A 54 6.97 9.91 -20.36
CA ALA A 54 6.59 8.83 -21.27
C ALA A 54 7.18 7.45 -20.91
N GLU A 55 8.23 7.38 -20.09
CA GLU A 55 8.87 6.12 -19.65
C GLU A 55 8.60 5.83 -18.17
N ALA A 56 7.34 5.62 -17.80
CA ALA A 56 6.93 5.28 -16.43
C ALA A 56 6.86 3.75 -16.17
N ALA A 57 7.76 2.98 -16.81
CA ALA A 57 7.91 1.54 -16.62
C ALA A 57 9.35 1.26 -16.13
N GLU A 58 9.45 0.76 -14.90
CA GLU A 58 10.63 0.11 -14.29
C GLU A 58 11.99 0.86 -14.28
N GLY A 59 12.28 1.52 -13.14
CA GLY A 59 13.63 1.91 -12.68
C GLY A 59 14.14 3.22 -13.31
N ARG A 60 14.58 4.25 -12.57
CA ARG A 60 15.38 4.30 -11.34
C ARG A 60 14.93 5.47 -10.42
N ALA A 61 15.42 5.42 -9.18
CA ALA A 61 14.72 5.82 -7.97
C ALA A 61 15.00 7.25 -7.47
N ALA A 62 14.02 7.77 -6.72
CA ALA A 62 14.28 8.47 -5.46
C ALA A 62 13.23 7.98 -4.42
N VAL A 63 13.70 7.27 -3.40
CA VAL A 63 12.99 6.83 -2.17
C VAL A 63 11.63 6.13 -2.37
N GLY A 64 11.68 4.86 -2.76
CA GLY A 64 10.51 3.99 -2.88
C GLY A 64 10.36 3.06 -1.68
N MET A 65 9.17 3.02 -1.09
CA MET A 65 8.80 1.90 -0.21
C MET A 65 8.65 0.63 -1.06
N VAL A 66 8.95 -0.54 -0.47
CA VAL A 66 8.92 -1.84 -1.15
C VAL A 66 8.02 -2.78 -0.39
N ASP A 67 6.91 -3.22 -0.98
CA ASP A 67 6.21 -4.41 -0.50
C ASP A 67 6.72 -5.62 -1.28
N VAL A 68 6.64 -6.81 -0.70
CA VAL A 68 7.00 -8.07 -1.37
C VAL A 68 5.76 -8.92 -1.52
N TYR A 69 5.46 -9.34 -2.75
CA TYR A 69 4.43 -10.30 -3.06
C TYR A 69 5.05 -11.66 -3.36
N ALA A 70 4.37 -12.75 -2.99
CA ALA A 70 4.78 -14.10 -3.38
C ALA A 70 3.57 -14.97 -3.71
N ASP A 71 3.63 -15.74 -4.79
CA ASP A 71 2.73 -16.84 -5.11
C ASP A 71 3.46 -17.94 -5.90
N ALA A 72 2.75 -19.02 -6.25
CA ALA A 72 3.32 -20.13 -7.01
C ALA A 72 3.54 -19.83 -8.50
N GLU A 73 2.84 -18.84 -9.07
CA GLU A 73 2.85 -18.53 -10.51
C GLU A 73 3.97 -17.56 -10.88
N HIS A 74 4.14 -16.52 -10.07
CA HIS A 74 5.05 -15.40 -10.28
C HIS A 74 6.30 -15.48 -9.40
N GLY A 75 6.35 -16.43 -8.45
CA GLY A 75 7.40 -16.49 -7.46
C GLY A 75 7.39 -15.25 -6.57
N VAL A 76 8.56 -14.69 -6.26
CA VAL A 76 8.69 -13.50 -5.41
C VAL A 76 8.81 -12.23 -6.25
N VAL A 77 7.88 -11.29 -6.06
CA VAL A 77 7.77 -10.03 -6.80
C VAL A 77 7.93 -8.83 -5.86
N GLU A 78 8.82 -7.90 -6.20
CA GLU A 78 8.94 -6.63 -5.49
C GLU A 78 7.97 -5.59 -6.04
N LEU A 79 7.20 -4.98 -5.14
CA LEU A 79 6.20 -3.97 -5.47
C LEU A 79 6.65 -2.62 -4.91
N ARG A 80 7.25 -1.81 -5.78
CA ARG A 80 7.79 -0.48 -5.43
C ARG A 80 6.71 0.60 -5.50
N TYR A 81 6.81 1.61 -4.65
CA TYR A 81 5.86 2.74 -4.61
C TYR A 81 6.47 3.96 -3.91
N ARG A 82 5.98 5.15 -4.26
CA ARG A 82 6.39 6.39 -3.61
C ARG A 82 5.81 6.47 -2.19
N ARG A 83 6.64 6.86 -1.22
CA ARG A 83 6.15 7.23 0.12
C ARG A 83 5.36 8.55 0.01
N VAL A 84 4.13 8.55 0.50
CA VAL A 84 3.36 9.79 0.69
C VAL A 84 3.69 10.35 2.08
N ALA A 85 4.16 11.60 2.14
CA ALA A 85 4.42 12.28 3.40
C ALA A 85 3.08 12.65 4.06
N THR A 86 2.69 11.91 5.09
CA THR A 86 1.48 12.21 5.88
C THR A 86 1.55 11.54 7.25
N ASN A 87 0.96 12.20 8.25
CA ASN A 87 0.74 11.61 9.58
C ASN A 87 -0.53 10.75 9.63
N ASN A 88 -1.36 10.81 8.58
CA ASN A 88 -2.60 10.08 8.47
C ASN A 88 -2.35 8.67 7.95
N THR A 89 -1.97 7.77 8.86
CA THR A 89 -1.61 6.39 8.53
C THR A 89 -2.46 5.36 9.27
N HIS A 90 -3.41 5.80 10.10
CA HIS A 90 -4.27 4.87 10.84
C HIS A 90 -5.19 4.15 9.86
N GLY A 91 -5.31 2.83 10.01
CA GLY A 91 -6.09 2.00 9.10
C GLY A 91 -5.41 1.64 7.78
N ALA A 92 -4.18 2.08 7.49
CA ALA A 92 -3.52 1.81 6.21
C ALA A 92 -3.40 0.31 5.85
N GLY A 93 -3.19 -0.56 6.84
CA GLY A 93 -3.19 -2.01 6.63
C GLY A 93 -4.60 -2.54 6.32
N CYS A 94 -5.59 -2.14 7.12
CA CYS A 94 -6.98 -2.54 6.93
C CYS A 94 -7.54 -2.07 5.58
N THR A 95 -7.24 -0.84 5.18
CA THR A 95 -7.63 -0.29 3.87
C THR A 95 -7.03 -1.09 2.73
N LEU A 96 -5.73 -1.44 2.81
CA LEU A 96 -5.09 -2.25 1.78
C LEU A 96 -5.71 -3.64 1.68
N ALA A 97 -5.91 -4.32 2.81
CA ALA A 97 -6.52 -5.65 2.84
C ALA A 97 -7.97 -5.63 2.28
N ALA A 98 -8.77 -4.64 2.69
CA ALA A 98 -10.13 -4.46 2.18
C ALA A 98 -10.16 -4.16 0.68
N ALA A 99 -9.23 -3.34 0.18
CA ALA A 99 -9.12 -3.04 -1.24
C ALA A 99 -8.73 -4.29 -2.05
N VAL A 100 -7.79 -5.11 -1.58
CA VAL A 100 -7.43 -6.40 -2.22
C VAL A 100 -8.64 -7.34 -2.28
N ALA A 101 -9.37 -7.47 -1.18
CA ALA A 101 -10.58 -8.29 -1.14
C ALA A 101 -11.65 -7.80 -2.13
N ALA A 102 -11.83 -6.48 -2.24
CA ALA A 102 -12.78 -5.90 -3.20
C ALA A 102 -12.37 -6.14 -4.66
N GLU A 103 -11.08 -6.00 -4.99
CA GLU A 103 -10.58 -6.28 -6.34
C GLU A 103 -10.70 -7.75 -6.72
N LEU A 104 -10.41 -8.67 -5.78
CA LEU A 104 -10.66 -10.10 -5.98
C LEU A 104 -12.15 -10.40 -6.20
N ALA A 105 -13.04 -9.78 -5.41
CA ALA A 105 -14.49 -9.96 -5.55
C ALA A 105 -15.00 -9.51 -6.93
N LYS A 106 -14.44 -8.42 -7.49
CA LYS A 106 -14.76 -7.97 -8.85
C LYS A 106 -14.38 -9.01 -9.90
N GLN A 107 -13.21 -9.65 -9.77
CA GLN A 107 -12.78 -10.72 -10.68
C GLN A 107 -13.70 -11.94 -10.61
N VAL A 108 -14.12 -12.33 -9.39
CA VAL A 108 -15.11 -13.41 -9.22
C VAL A 108 -16.44 -13.05 -9.90
N HIS A 109 -16.90 -11.82 -9.70
CA HIS A 109 -18.18 -11.36 -10.24
C HIS A 109 -18.18 -11.23 -11.77
N SER A 110 -17.09 -10.73 -12.36
CA SER A 110 -17.00 -10.55 -13.82
C SER A 110 -16.90 -11.87 -14.58
N GLY A 111 -16.49 -12.96 -13.92
CA GLY A 111 -16.36 -14.27 -14.55
C GLY A 111 -15.29 -14.32 -15.66
N THR A 112 -14.34 -13.39 -15.65
CA THR A 112 -13.39 -13.16 -16.75
C THR A 112 -12.22 -14.14 -16.81
N GLY A 113 -12.26 -15.24 -16.05
CA GLY A 113 -11.21 -16.26 -16.02
C GLY A 113 -10.77 -16.64 -14.59
N PRO A 114 -9.59 -17.26 -14.43
CA PRO A 114 -9.06 -17.58 -13.11
C PRO A 114 -8.82 -16.30 -12.31
N LEU A 115 -8.82 -16.43 -10.97
CA LEU A 115 -8.42 -15.31 -10.10
C LEU A 115 -7.00 -14.86 -10.42
N GLN A 116 -6.78 -13.55 -10.34
CA GLN A 116 -5.49 -12.91 -10.60
C GLN A 116 -5.10 -12.07 -9.37
N PRO A 117 -4.56 -12.71 -8.30
CA PRO A 117 -4.31 -12.03 -7.04
C PRO A 117 -3.23 -10.94 -7.12
N LEU A 118 -2.19 -11.13 -7.93
CA LEU A 118 -1.17 -10.10 -8.15
C LEU A 118 -1.78 -8.83 -8.76
N GLU A 119 -2.67 -8.97 -9.75
CA GLU A 119 -3.37 -7.83 -10.34
C GLU A 119 -4.31 -7.15 -9.34
N ALA A 120 -5.03 -7.92 -8.51
CA ALA A 120 -5.84 -7.37 -7.43
C ALA A 120 -4.98 -6.56 -6.42
N VAL A 121 -3.79 -7.05 -6.08
CA VAL A 121 -2.83 -6.33 -5.23
C VAL A 121 -2.33 -5.05 -5.91
N ARG A 122 -2.00 -5.08 -7.20
CA ARG A 122 -1.57 -3.89 -7.95
C ARG A 122 -2.65 -2.81 -7.95
N ALA A 123 -3.89 -3.18 -8.28
CA ALA A 123 -5.04 -2.28 -8.26
C ALA A 123 -5.33 -1.72 -6.86
N ALA A 124 -5.30 -2.56 -5.82
CA ALA A 124 -5.49 -2.14 -4.44
C ALA A 124 -4.40 -1.15 -3.97
N ARG A 125 -3.14 -1.37 -4.35
CA ARG A 125 -2.03 -0.46 -4.02
C ARG A 125 -2.18 0.89 -4.73
N ALA A 126 -2.59 0.91 -5.99
CA ALA A 126 -2.95 2.15 -6.68
C ALA A 126 -4.08 2.87 -5.93
N TYR A 127 -5.10 2.12 -5.50
CA TYR A 127 -6.20 2.71 -4.74
C TYR A 127 -5.75 3.36 -3.43
N VAL A 128 -4.90 2.66 -2.67
CA VAL A 128 -4.37 3.13 -1.38
C VAL A 128 -3.45 4.34 -1.56
N ALA A 129 -2.68 4.41 -2.64
CA ALA A 129 -1.84 5.56 -2.95
C ALA A 129 -2.68 6.84 -3.13
N GLU A 130 -3.80 6.76 -3.85
CA GLU A 130 -4.75 7.88 -3.99
C GLU A 130 -5.38 8.26 -2.65
N VAL A 131 -5.76 7.27 -1.83
CA VAL A 131 -6.31 7.51 -0.49
C VAL A 131 -5.30 8.24 0.40
N PHE A 132 -4.03 7.84 0.38
CA PHE A 132 -2.97 8.54 1.11
C PHE A 132 -2.80 9.98 0.62
N ALA A 133 -2.81 10.22 -0.68
CA ALA A 133 -2.73 11.56 -1.26
C ALA A 133 -3.91 12.44 -0.80
N ALA A 134 -5.13 11.91 -0.87
CA ALA A 134 -6.35 12.60 -0.40
C ALA A 134 -6.39 12.82 1.12
N SER A 135 -5.57 12.07 1.88
CA SER A 135 -5.48 12.19 3.34
C SER A 135 -4.45 13.21 3.79
N ALA A 136 -3.58 13.72 2.92
CA ALA A 136 -2.46 14.58 3.34
C ALA A 136 -2.90 15.94 3.93
N GLY A 137 -4.05 16.47 3.51
CA GLY A 137 -4.52 17.81 3.91
C GLY A 137 -5.50 17.86 5.09
N GLY A 138 -6.03 16.72 5.57
CA GLY A 138 -7.04 16.69 6.63
C GLY A 138 -6.44 16.44 8.01
N LYS A 139 -6.92 17.15 9.05
CA LYS A 139 -6.63 16.80 10.45
C LYS A 139 -7.93 16.44 11.15
N VAL A 140 -7.99 15.22 11.70
CA VAL A 140 -9.15 14.74 12.45
C VAL A 140 -8.71 14.47 13.88
N GLY A 141 -9.34 15.15 14.83
CA GLY A 141 -8.99 15.02 16.25
C GLY A 141 -7.61 15.58 16.61
N THR A 142 -7.14 15.22 17.81
CA THR A 142 -5.91 15.75 18.43
C THR A 142 -4.74 14.77 18.43
N GLY A 143 -4.95 13.53 17.97
CA GLY A 143 -3.94 12.48 17.95
C GLY A 143 -2.80 12.73 16.96
N LEU A 144 -1.64 12.14 17.25
CA LEU A 144 -0.44 12.23 16.38
C LEU A 144 -0.60 11.54 15.02
N ARG A 145 -1.54 10.58 14.90
CA ARG A 145 -1.86 9.87 13.66
C ARG A 145 -3.35 9.99 13.35
N GLY A 146 -3.70 10.55 12.20
CA GLY A 146 -5.09 10.62 11.75
C GLY A 146 -5.52 9.45 10.86
N PRO A 147 -6.82 9.37 10.56
CA PRO A 147 -7.41 8.34 9.70
C PRO A 147 -7.14 8.61 8.21
N LEU A 148 -7.31 7.58 7.39
CA LEU A 148 -7.33 7.71 5.94
C LEU A 148 -8.69 8.24 5.42
N ASN A 149 -8.66 8.97 4.31
CA ASN A 149 -9.82 9.46 3.56
C ASN A 149 -10.17 8.49 2.42
N HIS A 150 -10.91 7.43 2.75
CA HIS A 150 -11.32 6.38 1.79
C HIS A 150 -12.19 6.90 0.66
N ALA A 151 -12.89 8.01 0.89
CA ALA A 151 -13.79 8.63 -0.08
C ALA A 151 -13.06 9.49 -1.13
N ARG A 152 -11.72 9.61 -1.04
CA ARG A 152 -10.82 10.32 -1.99
C ARG A 152 -11.12 11.81 -2.24
N ALA A 153 -12.24 12.35 -1.74
CA ALA A 153 -12.67 13.73 -1.95
C ALA A 153 -13.72 14.27 -0.96
N LEU A 154 -14.35 13.45 -0.10
CA LEU A 154 -15.45 13.94 0.76
C LEU A 154 -15.00 14.79 1.96
N TRP A 155 -13.70 14.83 2.26
CA TRP A 155 -13.14 15.71 3.28
C TRP A 155 -12.20 16.71 2.63
N ARG A 156 -12.74 17.86 2.22
CA ARG A 156 -11.94 19.10 2.16
C ARG A 156 -12.02 19.70 3.56
N GLY A 157 -10.88 19.76 4.25
CA GLY A 157 -10.81 20.45 5.54
C GLY A 157 -11.34 21.87 5.36
N GLY A 158 -12.35 22.24 6.15
CA GLY A 158 -12.94 23.55 6.11
C GLY A 158 -11.88 24.62 6.40
N SER A 159 -11.58 25.42 5.39
CA SER A 159 -11.12 26.79 5.54
C SER A 159 -11.96 27.63 4.58
N ASP A 160 -13.20 27.90 4.99
CA ASP A 160 -13.68 29.27 5.04
C ASP A 160 -15.07 29.31 5.68
N GLY A 161 -15.23 30.23 6.62
CA GLY A 161 -16.53 30.65 7.08
C GLY A 161 -17.27 31.29 5.93
N ALA A 162 -18.15 30.54 5.29
CA ALA A 162 -19.25 31.09 4.51
C ALA A 162 -20.52 30.39 4.98
N VAL A 163 -21.24 31.13 5.82
CA VAL A 163 -22.68 30.98 6.00
C VAL A 163 -23.35 30.72 4.65
N HIS A 164 -24.00 29.57 4.52
CA HIS A 164 -25.13 29.45 3.62
C HIS A 164 -26.34 29.03 4.44
N ASP A 165 -27.15 30.06 4.63
CA ASP A 165 -28.53 30.03 5.05
C ASP A 165 -29.37 29.12 4.14
N GLU A 166 -30.28 28.42 4.79
CA GLU A 166 -31.63 28.01 4.38
C GLU A 166 -31.90 27.18 3.09
N LEU A 167 -32.64 26.10 3.38
CA LEU A 167 -33.60 25.29 2.60
C LEU A 167 -33.07 24.27 1.56
#